data_AF-A0A7J3D5F2-F1
#
_entry.id   AF-A0A7J3D5F2-F1
#
_cell.length_a   1.000
_cell.length_b   1.000
_cell.length_c   1.000
_cell.angle_alpha   90.00
_cell.angle_beta   90.00
_cell.angle_gamma   90.00
#
_symmetry.space_group_name_H-M   'P 1'
#
loop_
_entity.id
_entity.type
_entity.pdbx_description
1 polymer ?
#
loop_
_entity_poly.entity_id
_entity_poly.type
_entity_poly.pdbx_seq_one_letter_code
_entity_poly.pdbx_strand_id
1 'polypeptide(L)'
;MVLIPSKAISNVVAYIKSRQGEDGGYLFYQYEDIFESSVDDTYYALAALKLLREEIPYKNRTLKFLYSKIEDLNLHSAYYWVNALHILQERPQGASKVDALSMLSGRANKWVERLVRSDMLDFERVSLESDLDRSRDSSAEISSIELPTQLEQLFKTLDTIKKLGLKVKQPNIRDEVIKKVLSFLKPDHGFGFTNSDVPSTFYSLTILS
;
A
#
# COMPACT_ATOMS: atom_id res chain seq x y z
N MET A 1 -1.48 18.85 -24.55
CA MET A 1 -0.31 18.73 -23.66
C MET A 1 -0.35 19.92 -22.71
N VAL A 2 -0.73 19.70 -21.45
CA VAL A 2 -0.84 20.79 -20.48
C VAL A 2 0.58 21.17 -20.04
N LEU A 3 1.03 22.37 -20.38
CA LEU A 3 2.27 22.94 -19.86
C LEU A 3 2.02 23.34 -18.40
N ILE A 4 2.35 22.45 -17.46
CA ILE A 4 2.35 22.82 -16.05
C ILE A 4 3.47 23.86 -15.86
N PRO A 5 3.17 25.05 -15.29
CA PRO A 5 4.18 26.08 -15.09
C PRO A 5 5.35 25.55 -14.25
N SER A 6 6.58 25.80 -14.70
CA SER A 6 7.79 25.32 -14.02
C SER A 6 7.83 25.70 -12.52
N LYS A 7 7.36 26.91 -12.20
CA LYS A 7 7.25 27.40 -10.81
C LYS A 7 6.31 26.55 -9.95
N ALA A 8 5.20 26.07 -10.50
CA ALA A 8 4.27 25.22 -9.76
C ALA A 8 4.91 23.86 -9.44
N ILE A 9 5.61 23.27 -10.40
CA ILE A 9 6.37 22.03 -10.16
C ILE A 9 7.43 22.25 -9.09
N SER A 10 8.23 23.31 -9.17
CA SER A 10 9.24 23.61 -8.16
C SER A 10 8.66 23.77 -6.75
N ASN A 11 7.49 24.40 -6.61
CA ASN A 11 6.81 24.54 -5.34
C ASN A 11 6.33 23.18 -4.78
N VAL A 12 5.78 22.31 -5.64
CA VAL A 12 5.37 20.95 -5.25
C VAL A 12 6.57 20.13 -4.80
N VAL A 13 7.69 20.21 -5.52
CA VAL A 13 8.94 19.53 -5.15
C VAL A 13 9.46 20.03 -3.81
N ALA A 14 9.49 21.36 -3.60
CA ALA A 14 9.90 21.94 -2.34
C ALA A 14 8.99 21.51 -1.18
N TYR A 15 7.68 21.47 -1.41
CA TYR A 15 6.71 20.97 -0.43
C TYR A 15 7.02 19.52 -0.05
N ILE A 16 7.11 18.60 -1.03
CA ILE A 16 7.38 17.18 -0.77
C ILE A 16 8.70 17.02 0.00
N LYS A 17 9.79 17.66 -0.45
CA LYS A 17 11.10 17.58 0.22
C LYS A 17 11.05 18.13 1.66
N SER A 18 10.22 19.15 1.92
CA SER A 18 10.03 19.70 3.28
C SER A 18 9.30 18.77 4.25
N ARG A 19 8.62 17.73 3.74
CA ARG A 19 7.89 16.75 4.56
C ARG A 19 8.79 15.61 5.07
N GLN A 20 10.06 15.57 4.68
CA GLN A 20 10.98 14.56 5.18
C GLN A 20 11.44 14.88 6.60
N GLY A 21 11.31 13.91 7.50
CA GLY A 21 11.70 14.01 8.90
C GLY A 21 13.16 13.78 9.16
N GLU A 22 13.57 14.00 10.40
CA GLU A 22 14.91 13.68 10.86
C GLU A 22 15.19 12.17 10.81
N ASP A 23 14.17 11.36 11.05
CA ASP A 23 14.19 9.90 10.94
C ASP A 23 14.39 9.40 9.49
N GLY A 24 14.11 10.26 8.50
CA GLY A 24 14.26 10.01 7.07
C GLY A 24 12.97 9.56 6.37
N GLY A 25 11.89 9.33 7.11
CA GLY A 25 10.56 9.09 6.57
C GLY A 25 9.86 10.40 6.19
N TYR A 26 8.65 10.30 5.65
CA TYR A 26 7.82 11.45 5.28
C TYR A 26 6.50 11.41 6.03
N LEU A 27 5.91 12.60 6.22
CA LEU A 27 4.56 12.76 6.75
C LEU A 27 3.63 13.47 5.78
N PHE A 28 2.35 13.13 5.83
CA PHE A 28 1.30 13.82 5.09
C PHE A 28 0.91 15.16 5.73
N TYR A 29 0.73 15.18 7.05
CA TYR A 29 0.23 16.34 7.80
C TYR A 29 0.96 16.51 9.12
N GLN A 30 1.34 17.74 9.45
CA GLN A 30 2.01 18.10 10.70
C GLN A 30 1.04 18.94 11.53
N TYR A 31 0.69 18.44 12.72
CA TYR A 31 -0.15 19.15 13.68
C TYR A 31 0.59 19.26 15.01
N GLU A 32 0.61 20.45 15.61
CA GLU A 32 1.08 20.71 16.99
C GLU A 32 2.26 19.83 17.46
N ASP A 33 3.41 19.97 16.80
CA ASP A 33 4.68 19.27 17.11
C ASP A 33 4.67 17.73 17.01
N ILE A 34 3.57 17.14 16.54
CA ILE A 34 3.50 15.71 16.22
C ILE A 34 4.08 15.50 14.82
N PHE A 35 5.27 14.93 14.79
CA PHE A 35 5.94 14.46 13.58
C PHE A 35 6.01 12.93 13.63
N GLU A 36 5.08 12.26 12.93
CA GLU A 36 5.12 10.81 12.77
C GLU A 36 5.21 10.43 11.29
N SER A 37 6.39 9.96 10.88
CA SER A 37 6.58 9.43 9.53
C SER A 37 5.86 8.10 9.37
N SER A 38 5.18 7.93 8.23
CA SER A 38 4.57 6.65 7.85
C SER A 38 5.26 6.04 6.63
N VAL A 39 5.17 4.70 6.49
CA VAL A 39 5.70 4.00 5.31
C VAL A 39 4.94 4.40 4.05
N ASP A 40 3.62 4.62 4.19
CA ASP A 40 2.69 5.00 3.13
C ASP A 40 3.05 6.38 2.58
N ASP A 41 3.18 7.39 3.44
CA ASP A 41 3.55 8.76 3.05
C ASP A 41 4.96 8.80 2.45
N THR A 42 5.88 8.00 3.03
CA THR A 42 7.22 7.83 2.48
C THR A 42 7.15 7.28 1.06
N TYR A 43 6.37 6.24 0.80
CA TYR A 43 6.17 5.73 -0.56
C TYR A 43 5.62 6.81 -1.50
N TYR A 44 4.55 7.52 -1.11
CA TYR A 44 3.93 8.53 -1.97
C TYR A 44 4.87 9.69 -2.28
N ALA A 45 5.63 10.16 -1.30
CA ALA A 45 6.64 11.19 -1.51
C ALA A 45 7.73 10.74 -2.51
N LEU A 46 8.25 9.52 -2.34
CA LEU A 46 9.24 8.95 -3.25
C LEU A 46 8.68 8.73 -4.66
N ALA A 47 7.44 8.25 -4.76
CA ALA A 47 6.75 8.03 -6.03
C ALA A 47 6.53 9.36 -6.78
N ALA A 48 6.11 10.41 -6.06
CA ALA A 48 5.92 11.74 -6.60
C ALA A 48 7.24 12.35 -7.08
N LEU A 49 8.32 12.27 -6.29
CA LEU A 49 9.64 12.74 -6.71
C LEU A 49 10.14 11.99 -7.95
N LYS A 50 9.99 10.66 -7.99
CA LYS A 50 10.35 9.85 -9.17
C LYS A 50 9.54 10.25 -10.41
N LEU A 51 8.23 10.48 -10.27
CA LEU A 51 7.36 10.92 -11.36
C LEU A 51 7.80 12.28 -11.91
N LEU A 52 8.20 13.19 -11.02
CA LEU A 52 8.72 14.52 -11.34
C LEU A 52 10.19 14.49 -11.80
N ARG A 53 10.83 13.33 -11.82
CA ARG A 53 12.25 13.11 -12.17
C ARG A 53 13.20 13.91 -11.28
N GLU A 54 12.85 14.04 -10.01
CA GLU A 54 13.61 14.73 -8.99
C GLU A 54 14.44 13.77 -8.16
N GLU A 55 15.56 14.28 -7.63
CA GLU A 55 16.38 13.53 -6.70
C GLU A 55 15.69 13.36 -5.34
N ILE A 56 15.95 12.20 -4.73
CA ILE A 56 15.43 11.85 -3.41
C ILE A 56 16.44 12.35 -2.36
N PRO A 57 16.06 13.33 -1.52
CA PRO A 57 16.94 13.86 -0.50
C PRO A 57 17.25 12.80 0.56
N TYR A 58 18.49 12.81 1.04
CA TYR A 58 18.97 11.97 2.13
C TYR A 58 18.59 10.48 2.02
N LYS A 59 18.66 9.90 0.80
CA LYS A 59 18.32 8.50 0.48
C LYS A 59 18.68 7.49 1.56
N ASN A 60 19.89 7.56 2.13
CA ASN A 60 20.36 6.64 3.15
C ASN A 60 19.58 6.73 4.48
N ARG A 61 19.08 7.92 4.86
CA ARG A 61 18.20 8.08 6.02
C ARG A 61 16.85 7.42 5.76
N THR A 62 16.27 7.64 4.57
CA THR A 62 15.02 6.96 4.18
C THR A 62 15.16 5.44 4.18
N LEU A 63 16.29 4.90 3.73
CA LEU A 63 16.53 3.45 3.82
C LEU A 63 16.59 2.96 5.27
N LYS A 64 17.27 3.69 6.16
CA LYS A 64 17.29 3.36 7.59
C LYS A 64 15.89 3.36 8.19
N PHE A 65 15.07 4.38 7.89
CA PHE A 65 13.67 4.44 8.30
C PHE A 65 12.87 3.25 7.78
N LEU A 66 12.96 2.93 6.48
CA LEU A 66 12.22 1.80 5.91
C LEU A 66 12.63 0.47 6.58
N TYR A 67 13.92 0.26 6.81
CA TYR A 67 14.38 -0.97 7.48
C TYR A 67 14.02 -1.02 8.96
N SER A 68 13.92 0.11 9.67
CA SER A 68 13.49 0.11 11.07
C SER A 68 12.01 -0.24 11.25
N LYS A 69 11.20 -0.18 10.18
CA LYS A 69 9.76 -0.49 10.23
C LYS A 69 9.43 -1.97 9.99
N ILE A 70 10.42 -2.83 9.72
CA ILE A 70 10.19 -4.25 9.36
C ILE A 70 9.36 -4.99 10.42
N GLU A 71 9.66 -4.77 11.70
CA GLU A 71 9.01 -5.46 12.82
C GLU A 71 7.52 -5.10 12.94
N ASP A 72 7.15 -3.89 12.49
CA ASP A 72 5.79 -3.36 12.55
C ASP A 72 5.01 -3.55 11.23
N LEU A 73 5.61 -4.19 10.21
CA LEU A 73 4.98 -4.33 8.89
C LEU A 73 3.72 -5.20 8.95
N ASN A 74 2.58 -4.62 8.57
CA ASN A 74 1.36 -5.34 8.22
C ASN A 74 1.26 -5.51 6.70
N LEU A 75 0.25 -6.23 6.19
CA LEU A 75 0.12 -6.49 4.76
C LEU A 75 -0.10 -5.20 3.94
N HIS A 76 -0.76 -4.20 4.54
CA HIS A 76 -1.00 -2.89 3.91
C HIS A 76 0.30 -2.10 3.77
N SER A 77 1.00 -1.87 4.89
CA SER A 77 2.26 -1.13 4.90
C SER A 77 3.38 -1.86 4.16
N ALA A 78 3.34 -3.19 4.09
CA ALA A 78 4.29 -3.99 3.31
C ALA A 78 4.25 -3.66 1.81
N TYR A 79 3.07 -3.38 1.25
CA TYR A 79 2.96 -2.96 -0.15
C TYR A 79 3.78 -1.68 -0.40
N TYR A 80 3.55 -0.65 0.43
CA TYR A 80 4.27 0.61 0.31
C TYR A 80 5.76 0.46 0.59
N TRP A 81 6.12 -0.34 1.59
CA TRP A 81 7.50 -0.62 1.95
C TRP A 81 8.29 -1.22 0.79
N VAL A 82 7.78 -2.30 0.19
CA VAL A 82 8.46 -2.97 -0.94
C VAL A 82 8.57 -2.03 -2.15
N ASN A 83 7.52 -1.26 -2.43
CA ASN A 83 7.52 -0.34 -3.56
C ASN A 83 8.44 0.88 -3.33
N ALA A 84 8.54 1.37 -2.09
CA ALA A 84 9.49 2.41 -1.70
C ALA A 84 10.93 1.93 -1.90
N LEU A 85 11.28 0.72 -1.43
CA LEU A 85 12.59 0.13 -1.68
C LEU A 85 12.87 0.00 -3.18
N HIS A 86 11.89 -0.45 -3.97
CA HIS A 86 12.03 -0.54 -5.42
C HIS A 86 12.29 0.81 -6.09
N ILE A 87 11.62 1.88 -5.65
CA ILE A 87 11.90 3.26 -6.13
C ILE A 87 13.34 3.67 -5.80
N LEU A 88 13.83 3.30 -4.61
CA LEU A 88 15.20 3.55 -4.16
C LEU A 88 16.24 2.61 -4.83
N GLN A 89 15.81 1.74 -5.76
CA GLN A 89 16.62 0.72 -6.40
C GLN A 89 17.22 -0.30 -5.42
N GLU A 90 16.60 -0.42 -4.25
CA GLU A 90 16.90 -1.42 -3.24
C GLU A 90 15.91 -2.57 -3.31
N ARG A 91 16.27 -3.69 -2.68
CA ARG A 91 15.37 -4.84 -2.49
C ARG A 91 15.59 -5.39 -1.09
N PRO A 92 14.55 -5.99 -0.47
CA PRO A 92 14.75 -6.79 0.73
C PRO A 92 15.78 -7.88 0.45
N GLN A 93 16.88 -7.90 1.21
CA GLN A 93 17.96 -8.87 1.09
C GLN A 93 18.49 -9.30 2.45
N GLY A 94 19.11 -10.48 2.52
CA GLY A 94 19.68 -11.03 3.75
C GLY A 94 18.65 -11.07 4.90
N ALA A 95 19.05 -10.56 6.07
CA ALA A 95 18.21 -10.51 7.26
C ALA A 95 16.87 -9.79 7.02
N SER A 96 16.88 -8.60 6.40
CA SER A 96 15.65 -7.83 6.15
C SER A 96 14.59 -8.59 5.35
N LYS A 97 15.01 -9.43 4.39
CA LYS A 97 14.09 -10.28 3.64
C LYS A 97 13.57 -11.41 4.51
N VAL A 98 14.43 -12.07 5.27
CA VAL A 98 14.04 -13.17 6.17
C VAL A 98 13.03 -12.68 7.21
N ASP A 99 13.26 -11.51 7.79
CA ASP A 99 12.40 -10.91 8.79
C ASP A 99 11.02 -10.54 8.20
N ALA A 100 11.02 -9.85 7.04
CA ALA A 100 9.78 -9.53 6.33
C ALA A 100 9.01 -10.80 5.91
N LEU A 101 9.70 -11.84 5.42
CA LEU A 101 9.08 -13.12 5.09
C LEU A 101 8.48 -13.80 6.32
N SER A 102 9.20 -13.82 7.44
CA SER A 102 8.75 -14.41 8.70
C SER A 102 7.47 -13.73 9.21
N MET A 103 7.46 -12.39 9.22
CA MET A 103 6.32 -11.60 9.69
C MET A 103 5.10 -11.70 8.78
N LEU A 104 5.29 -11.62 7.47
CA LEU A 104 4.19 -11.49 6.53
C LEU A 104 3.64 -12.83 6.04
N SER A 105 4.41 -13.93 6.08
CA SER A 105 3.94 -15.23 5.57
C SER A 105 2.69 -15.74 6.29
N GLY A 106 2.67 -15.66 7.62
CA GLY A 106 1.50 -16.10 8.40
C GLY A 106 0.28 -15.21 8.14
N ARG A 107 0.49 -13.89 8.06
CA ARG A 107 -0.56 -12.90 7.79
C ARG A 107 -1.16 -13.08 6.40
N ALA A 108 -0.30 -13.25 5.38
CA ALA A 108 -0.70 -13.47 3.99
C ALA A 108 -1.53 -14.76 3.84
N ASN A 109 -1.10 -15.86 4.46
CA ASN A 109 -1.86 -17.12 4.40
C ASN A 109 -3.23 -16.98 5.06
N LYS A 110 -3.30 -16.41 6.27
CA LYS A 110 -4.59 -16.17 6.95
C LYS A 110 -5.51 -15.26 6.14
N TRP A 111 -4.97 -14.20 5.55
CA TRP A 111 -5.74 -13.28 4.73
C TRP A 111 -6.30 -13.98 3.48
N VAL A 112 -5.48 -14.78 2.79
CA VAL A 112 -5.93 -15.58 1.65
C VAL A 112 -6.99 -16.61 2.05
N GLU A 113 -6.81 -17.32 3.16
CA GLU A 113 -7.81 -18.27 3.65
C GLU A 113 -9.16 -17.57 3.94
N ARG A 114 -9.11 -16.36 4.52
CA ARG A 114 -10.30 -15.53 4.73
C ARG A 114 -10.93 -15.08 3.41
N LEU A 115 -10.15 -14.62 2.44
CA LEU A 115 -10.61 -14.26 1.10
C LEU A 115 -11.43 -15.40 0.47
N VAL A 116 -10.88 -16.62 0.49
CA VAL A 116 -11.51 -17.81 -0.11
C VAL A 116 -12.79 -18.21 0.62
N ARG A 117 -12.81 -18.10 1.95
CA ARG A 117 -13.98 -18.49 2.77
C ARG A 117 -15.08 -17.44 2.81
N SER A 118 -14.72 -16.17 2.63
CA SER A 118 -15.66 -15.05 2.76
C SER A 118 -16.66 -15.03 1.61
N ASP A 119 -17.94 -14.89 1.95
CA ASP A 119 -18.91 -14.36 1.00
C ASP A 119 -18.64 -12.86 0.73
N MET A 120 -19.48 -12.20 -0.07
CA MET A 120 -19.26 -10.78 -0.39
C MET A 120 -19.38 -9.86 0.83
N LEU A 121 -20.22 -10.21 1.81
CA LEU A 121 -20.51 -9.36 2.98
C LEU A 121 -19.46 -9.55 4.08
N ASP A 122 -18.94 -10.76 4.24
CA ASP A 122 -17.86 -11.07 5.19
C ASP A 122 -16.51 -10.47 4.74
N PHE A 123 -16.30 -10.30 3.44
CA PHE A 123 -15.06 -9.72 2.92
C PHE A 123 -14.90 -8.24 3.30
N GLU A 124 -16.00 -7.51 3.42
CA GLU A 124 -16.02 -6.11 3.88
C GLU A 124 -15.51 -5.98 5.32
N ARG A 125 -15.88 -6.93 6.20
CA ARG A 125 -15.39 -6.97 7.59
C ARG A 125 -13.92 -7.33 7.68
N VAL A 126 -13.43 -8.24 6.83
CA VAL A 126 -12.00 -8.60 6.78
C VAL A 126 -11.14 -7.41 6.35
N SER A 127 -11.65 -6.58 5.43
CA SER A 127 -11.05 -5.32 4.97
C SER A 127 -10.93 -4.30 6.12
N LEU A 128 -12.04 -4.10 6.84
CA LEU A 128 -12.12 -3.15 7.96
C LEU A 128 -11.27 -3.57 9.17
N GLU A 129 -11.17 -4.88 9.48
CA GLU A 129 -10.32 -5.36 10.58
C GLU A 129 -8.83 -5.13 10.32
N SER A 130 -8.36 -5.21 9.07
CA SER A 130 -6.97 -4.84 8.73
C SER A 130 -6.71 -3.34 8.83
N ASP A 131 -7.74 -2.51 8.64
CA ASP A 131 -7.66 -1.06 8.75
C ASP A 131 -7.86 -0.56 10.20
N LEU A 132 -8.61 -1.27 11.05
CA LEU A 132 -8.81 -0.94 12.47
C LEU A 132 -7.58 -1.18 13.35
N ASP A 133 -6.59 -1.94 12.86
CA ASP A 133 -5.25 -1.99 13.48
C ASP A 133 -4.55 -0.60 13.39
N ARG A 134 -5.06 0.34 12.57
CA ARG A 134 -4.63 1.75 12.54
C ARG A 134 -5.18 2.59 13.70
N SER A 135 -6.26 2.18 14.36
CA SER A 135 -7.06 3.11 15.20
C SER A 135 -6.87 2.95 16.70
N ARG A 136 -5.85 2.22 17.18
CA ARG A 136 -5.54 2.19 18.62
C ARG A 136 -4.77 3.41 19.12
N ASP A 137 -4.17 4.19 18.20
CA ASP A 137 -3.50 5.45 18.52
C ASP A 137 -4.00 6.57 17.61
N SER A 138 -5.15 7.16 17.95
CA SER A 138 -5.47 8.59 17.73
C SER A 138 -6.95 8.84 18.00
N SER A 139 -7.21 9.79 18.89
CA SER A 139 -8.54 10.31 19.16
C SER A 139 -8.93 11.34 18.11
N ALA A 140 -10.19 11.31 17.69
CA ALA A 140 -10.97 12.41 17.11
C ALA A 140 -10.43 13.12 15.84
N GLU A 141 -10.90 12.68 14.67
CA GLU A 141 -11.72 13.46 13.73
C GLU A 141 -11.87 12.63 12.44
N ILE A 142 -13.10 12.15 12.17
CA ILE A 142 -13.40 11.40 10.95
C ILE A 142 -13.49 12.41 9.80
N SER A 143 -12.33 12.83 9.29
CA SER A 143 -12.25 13.22 7.89
C SER A 143 -12.72 12.03 7.05
N SER A 144 -13.37 12.31 5.92
CA SER A 144 -13.81 11.27 4.97
C SER A 144 -12.58 10.59 4.35
N ILE A 145 -11.93 9.72 5.11
CA ILE A 145 -10.86 8.86 4.63
C ILE A 145 -11.52 7.96 3.59
N GLU A 146 -11.20 8.17 2.31
CA GLU A 146 -11.55 7.22 1.27
C GLU A 146 -10.93 5.89 1.67
N LEU A 147 -11.76 4.95 2.13
CA LEU A 147 -11.31 3.62 2.49
C LEU A 147 -10.87 2.90 1.22
N PRO A 148 -9.70 2.25 1.22
CA PRO A 148 -9.24 1.51 0.06
C PRO A 148 -10.26 0.45 -0.31
N THR A 149 -10.52 0.31 -1.62
CA THR A 149 -11.50 -0.68 -2.08
C THR A 149 -11.04 -2.10 -1.73
N GLN A 150 -11.98 -3.03 -1.58
CA GLN A 150 -11.67 -4.44 -1.36
C GLN A 150 -10.72 -5.01 -2.44
N LEU A 151 -10.89 -4.57 -3.69
CA LEU A 151 -10.08 -4.96 -4.83
C LEU A 151 -8.68 -4.32 -4.79
N GLU A 152 -8.56 -3.10 -4.27
CA GLU A 152 -7.28 -2.47 -4.00
C GLU A 152 -6.49 -3.25 -2.95
N GLN A 153 -7.12 -3.64 -1.84
CA GLN A 153 -6.46 -4.43 -0.79
C GLN A 153 -6.00 -5.79 -1.31
N LEU A 154 -6.84 -6.46 -2.11
CA LEU A 154 -6.49 -7.71 -2.79
C LEU A 154 -5.29 -7.52 -3.72
N PHE A 155 -5.31 -6.49 -4.56
CA PHE A 155 -4.20 -6.16 -5.45
C PHE A 155 -2.89 -5.92 -4.67
N LYS A 156 -2.93 -5.04 -3.65
CA LYS A 156 -1.76 -4.70 -2.83
C LYS A 156 -1.17 -5.93 -2.15
N THR A 157 -2.02 -6.82 -1.63
CA THR A 157 -1.59 -8.05 -0.97
C THR A 157 -0.95 -9.03 -1.96
N LEU A 158 -1.58 -9.26 -3.12
CA LEU A 158 -1.03 -10.16 -4.16
C LEU A 158 0.28 -9.63 -4.75
N ASP A 159 0.39 -8.33 -4.99
CA ASP A 159 1.62 -7.68 -5.47
C ASP A 159 2.75 -7.83 -4.44
N THR A 160 2.44 -7.63 -3.15
CA THR A 160 3.39 -7.82 -2.05
C THR A 160 3.87 -9.27 -1.96
N ILE A 161 2.94 -10.23 -2.02
CA ILE A 161 3.24 -11.67 -2.04
C ILE A 161 4.20 -12.01 -3.18
N LYS A 162 3.89 -11.53 -4.39
CA LYS A 162 4.70 -11.75 -5.59
C LYS A 162 6.11 -11.14 -5.45
N LYS A 163 6.22 -9.88 -5.04
CA LYS A 163 7.51 -9.17 -4.95
C LYS A 163 8.42 -9.71 -3.86
N LEU A 164 7.86 -10.14 -2.73
CA LEU A 164 8.63 -10.76 -1.64
C LEU A 164 8.93 -12.24 -1.90
N GLY A 165 8.17 -12.90 -2.78
CA GLY A 165 8.26 -14.34 -2.99
C GLY A 165 7.64 -15.12 -1.83
N LEU A 166 6.57 -14.59 -1.23
CA LEU A 166 5.83 -15.28 -0.18
C LEU A 166 5.14 -16.52 -0.76
N LYS A 167 5.23 -17.64 -0.03
CA LYS A 167 4.52 -18.87 -0.41
C LYS A 167 3.14 -18.89 0.25
N VAL A 168 2.11 -18.90 -0.57
CA VAL A 168 0.72 -19.09 -0.16
C VAL A 168 0.40 -20.59 -0.25
N LYS A 169 -0.13 -21.15 0.84
CA LYS A 169 -0.44 -22.58 0.99
C LYS A 169 -1.81 -22.98 0.42
N GLN A 170 -2.65 -21.99 0.13
CA GLN A 170 -4.00 -22.21 -0.38
C GLN A 170 -3.95 -22.94 -1.75
N PRO A 171 -4.54 -24.15 -1.86
CA PRO A 171 -4.64 -24.84 -3.14
C PRO A 171 -5.54 -24.05 -4.10
N ASN A 172 -5.23 -24.11 -5.39
CA ASN A 172 -5.96 -23.44 -6.46
C ASN A 172 -6.17 -21.93 -6.22
N ILE A 173 -5.24 -21.27 -5.52
CA ILE A 173 -5.37 -19.85 -5.16
C ILE A 173 -5.65 -18.96 -6.37
N ARG A 174 -5.06 -19.28 -7.53
CA ARG A 174 -5.31 -18.53 -8.76
C ARG A 174 -6.79 -18.54 -9.15
N ASP A 175 -7.41 -19.72 -9.16
CA ASP A 175 -8.80 -19.87 -9.57
C ASP A 175 -9.75 -19.21 -8.57
N GLU A 176 -9.44 -19.33 -7.27
CA GLU A 176 -10.21 -18.65 -6.23
C GLU A 176 -10.11 -17.12 -6.31
N VAL A 177 -8.92 -16.58 -6.58
CA VAL A 177 -8.72 -15.14 -6.81
C VAL A 177 -9.51 -14.69 -8.04
N ILE A 178 -9.41 -15.41 -9.16
CA ILE A 178 -10.16 -15.09 -10.39
C ILE A 178 -11.67 -15.09 -10.10
N LYS A 179 -12.18 -16.16 -9.47
CA LYS A 179 -13.58 -16.28 -9.10
C LYS A 179 -14.04 -15.12 -8.21
N LYS A 180 -13.23 -14.74 -7.21
CA LYS A 180 -13.54 -13.64 -6.30
C LYS A 180 -13.53 -12.30 -7.03
N VAL A 181 -12.53 -11.99 -7.87
CA VAL A 181 -12.52 -10.76 -8.68
C VAL A 181 -13.72 -10.70 -9.62
N LEU A 182 -14.05 -11.78 -10.31
CA LEU A 182 -15.21 -11.85 -11.20
C LEU A 182 -16.55 -11.68 -10.48
N SER A 183 -16.63 -11.97 -9.18
CA SER A 183 -17.84 -11.69 -8.40
C SER A 183 -18.14 -10.19 -8.23
N PHE A 184 -17.17 -9.31 -8.49
CA PHE A 184 -17.36 -7.86 -8.50
C PHE A 184 -17.75 -7.30 -9.88
N LEU A 185 -17.79 -8.13 -10.94
CA LEU A 185 -18.17 -7.71 -12.29
C LEU A 185 -19.65 -7.31 -12.34
N LYS A 186 -19.93 -6.18 -12.98
CA LYS A 186 -21.28 -5.63 -13.13
C LYS A 186 -21.81 -5.74 -14.57
N PRO A 187 -23.13 -5.54 -14.78
CA PRO A 187 -23.71 -5.58 -16.13
C PRO A 187 -23.17 -4.53 -17.09
N ASP A 188 -22.62 -3.43 -16.59
CA ASP A 188 -21.96 -2.38 -17.39
C ASP A 188 -20.50 -2.71 -17.74
N HIS A 189 -20.05 -3.92 -17.41
CA HIS A 189 -18.69 -4.44 -17.61
C HIS A 189 -17.60 -3.76 -16.77
N GLY A 190 -17.97 -2.88 -15.83
CA GLY A 190 -17.07 -2.41 -14.78
C GLY A 190 -17.03 -3.37 -13.59
N PHE A 191 -16.10 -3.09 -12.67
CA PHE A 191 -16.01 -3.79 -11.37
C PHE A 191 -16.31 -2.82 -10.24
N GLY A 192 -16.93 -3.33 -9.18
CA GLY A 192 -17.11 -2.59 -7.93
C GLY A 192 -18.04 -3.31 -6.96
N PHE A 193 -18.21 -2.77 -5.76
CA PHE A 193 -19.01 -3.43 -4.72
C PHE A 193 -20.51 -3.30 -4.98
N THR A 194 -21.04 -2.08 -4.91
CA THR A 194 -22.45 -1.78 -5.24
C THR A 194 -22.58 -1.43 -6.73
N ASN A 195 -21.88 -0.38 -7.14
CA ASN A 195 -21.79 0.07 -8.52
C ASN A 195 -20.37 -0.12 -9.04
N SER A 196 -20.19 -0.09 -10.36
CA SER A 196 -18.87 -0.02 -10.95
C SER A 196 -18.17 1.29 -10.62
N ASP A 197 -16.87 1.20 -10.36
CA ASP A 197 -16.01 2.37 -10.17
C ASP A 197 -14.65 2.17 -10.85
N VAL A 198 -13.98 3.29 -11.15
CA VAL A 198 -12.72 3.28 -11.90
C VAL A 198 -11.61 2.58 -11.12
N PRO A 199 -11.37 2.88 -9.81
CA PRO A 199 -10.37 2.16 -9.01
C PRO A 199 -10.57 0.64 -9.00
N SER A 200 -11.77 0.17 -8.67
CA SER A 200 -12.12 -1.25 -8.63
C SER A 200 -11.90 -1.93 -9.99
N THR A 201 -12.29 -1.27 -11.08
CA THR A 201 -12.07 -1.77 -12.44
C THR A 201 -10.58 -1.88 -12.75
N PHE A 202 -9.79 -0.86 -12.43
CA PHE A 202 -8.34 -0.86 -12.61
C PHE A 202 -7.66 -2.00 -11.84
N TYR A 203 -7.97 -2.16 -10.55
CA TYR A 203 -7.36 -3.21 -9.74
C TYR A 203 -7.79 -4.61 -10.19
N SER A 204 -9.05 -4.80 -10.57
CA SER A 204 -9.54 -6.08 -11.09
C SER A 204 -8.80 -6.51 -12.34
N LEU A 205 -8.65 -5.62 -13.32
CA LEU A 205 -7.92 -5.92 -14.56
C LEU A 205 -6.44 -6.18 -14.28
N THR A 206 -5.84 -5.45 -13.34
CA THR A 206 -4.43 -5.66 -12.96
C THR A 206 -4.21 -7.00 -12.24
N ILE A 207 -5.18 -7.46 -11.45
CA ILE A 207 -5.11 -8.79 -10.82
C ILE A 207 -5.26 -9.90 -11.86
N LEU A 208 -6.09 -9.70 -12.89
CA LEU A 208 -6.38 -10.69 -13.91
C LEU A 208 -5.31 -10.79 -15.02
N SER A 209 -4.40 -9.81 -15.14
CA SER A 209 -3.31 -9.78 -16.13
C SER A 209 -2.08 -10.59 -15.70
#